data_AF-A0A519DM30-F1
#
_entry.id   AF-A0A519DM30-F1
#
_cell.length_a   1.000
_cell.length_b   1.000
_cell.length_c   1.000
_cell.angle_alpha   90.00
_cell.angle_beta   90.00
_cell.angle_gamma   90.00
#
_symmetry.space_group_name_H-M   'P 1'
#
loop_
_entity.id
_entity.type
_entity.pdbx_description
1 polymer ?
#
loop_
_entity_poly.entity_id
_entity_poly.type
_entity_poly.pdbx_seq_one_letter_code
_entity_poly.pdbx_strand_id
1 'polypeptide(L)' 'MRGRNWVGVAFIFLFLPVNVPLWDIVLPKLGINIMAVFIVPLFFFLGILLVFYPSREDRISTIPSNQANEEE' A
#
# COMPACT_ATOMS: atom_id res chain seq x y z
N MET A 1 5.62 -17.34 -0.27
CA MET A 1 5.77 -16.02 -0.90
C MET A 1 4.74 -15.10 -0.28
N ARG A 2 5.13 -14.25 0.68
CA ARG A 2 4.23 -13.27 1.34
C ARG A 2 3.58 -12.45 0.22
N GLY A 3 2.26 -12.53 0.06
CA GLY A 3 1.53 -11.90 -1.04
C GLY A 3 1.82 -10.41 -1.05
N ARG A 4 2.71 -9.97 -1.96
CA ARG A 4 3.10 -8.57 -2.07
C ARG A 4 1.83 -7.77 -2.33
N ASN A 5 1.58 -6.71 -1.56
CA ASN A 5 0.37 -5.90 -1.70
C ASN A 5 0.43 -5.08 -3.00
N TRP A 6 0.15 -5.75 -4.13
CA TRP A 6 0.17 -5.18 -5.48
C TRP A 6 -0.81 -4.03 -5.65
N VAL A 7 -1.93 -4.06 -4.92
CA VAL A 7 -2.91 -2.97 -4.89
C VAL A 7 -2.28 -1.71 -4.32
N GLY A 8 -1.62 -1.81 -3.16
CA GLY A 8 -0.91 -0.68 -2.57
C GLY A 8 0.20 -0.13 -3.48
N VAL A 9 0.96 -1.01 -4.16
CA VAL A 9 1.97 -0.61 -5.14
C VAL A 9 1.36 0.15 -6.32
N ALA A 10 0.23 -0.32 -6.85
CA ALA A 10 -0.48 0.37 -7.93
C ALA A 10 -0.98 1.76 -7.48
N PHE A 11 -1.50 1.89 -6.26
CA PHE A 11 -1.90 3.18 -5.70
C PHE A 11 -0.72 4.15 -5.57
N ILE A 12 0.42 3.69 -5.08
CA ILE A 12 1.64 4.51 -4.99
C ILE A 12 2.03 5.04 -6.37
N PHE A 13 2.07 4.18 -7.39
CA PHE A 13 2.42 4.61 -8.75
C PHE A 13 1.40 5.59 -9.34
N LEU A 14 0.11 5.29 -9.19
CA LEU A 14 -0.97 6.09 -9.76
C LEU A 14 -1.02 7.50 -9.16
N PHE A 15 -0.72 7.62 -7.87
CA PHE A 15 -0.79 8.87 -7.10
C PHE A 15 0.57 9.51 -6.82
N LEU A 16 1.63 9.13 -7.54
CA LEU A 16 2.90 9.86 -7.46
C LEU A 16 2.68 11.35 -7.78
N PRO A 17 3.36 12.29 -7.07
CA PRO A 17 3.21 13.73 -7.31
C PRO A 17 3.46 14.15 -8.76
N VAL A 18 4.33 13.42 -9.48
CA VAL A 18 4.60 13.63 -10.91
C VAL A 18 3.36 13.46 -11.79
N ASN A 19 2.36 12.69 -11.34
CA ASN A 19 1.12 12.45 -12.07
C ASN A 19 0.03 13.49 -11.78
N VAL A 20 0.27 14.48 -10.91
CA VAL A 20 -0.72 15.55 -10.60
C VAL A 20 -1.27 16.22 -11.88
N PRO A 21 -0.45 16.58 -12.89
CA PRO A 21 -0.97 17.18 -14.13
C PRO A 21 -1.93 16.27 -14.91
N LEU A 22 -1.74 14.94 -14.85
CA LEU A 22 -2.67 13.99 -15.46
C LEU A 22 -4.02 14.03 -14.76
N TRP A 23 -4.01 14.10 -13.43
CA TRP A 23 -5.22 14.18 -12.62
C TRP A 23 -5.94 15.52 -12.80
N ASP A 24 -5.23 16.63 -13.00
CA ASP A 24 -5.85 17.92 -13.34
C ASP A 24 -6.56 17.90 -14.70
N ILE A 25 -6.18 16.99 -15.61
CA ILE A 25 -6.90 16.78 -16.89
C ILE A 25 -8.09 15.83 -16.70
N VAL A 26 -7.96 14.83 -15.84
CA VAL A 26 -8.97 13.76 -15.65
C VAL A 26 -10.11 14.18 -14.72
N LEU A 27 -9.81 14.81 -13.57
CA LEU A 27 -10.81 15.17 -12.56
C LEU A 27 -11.92 16.09 -13.10
N PRO A 28 -11.63 17.14 -13.89
CA PRO A 28 -12.67 17.98 -14.49
C PRO A 28 -13.56 17.20 -15.47
N LYS A 29 -12.99 16.24 -16.22
CA LYS A 29 -13.75 15.39 -17.16
C LYS A 29 -14.69 14.42 -16.44
N LEU A 30 -14.37 14.06 -15.19
CA LEU A 30 -15.23 13.26 -14.32
C LEU A 30 -16.28 14.10 -13.57
N GLY A 31 -16.32 15.42 -13.80
CA GLY A 31 -17.21 16.34 -13.09
C GLY A 31 -16.82 16.57 -11.63
N ILE A 32 -15.60 16.19 -11.24
CA ILE A 32 -15.09 16.36 -9.88
C ILE A 32 -14.43 17.74 -9.79
N ASN A 33 -15.04 18.65 -9.03
CA ASN A 33 -14.50 19.99 -8.79
C ASN A 33 -13.59 20.02 -7.55
N ILE A 34 -12.50 19.25 -7.61
CA ILE A 34 -11.46 19.19 -6.57
C ILE A 34 -10.10 19.37 -7.25
N MET A 35 -9.24 20.17 -6.63
CA MET A 35 -7.86 20.35 -7.08
C MET A 35 -7.04 19.07 -6.86
N ALA A 36 -6.46 18.51 -7.93
CA ALA A 36 -5.68 17.27 -7.85
C ALA A 36 -4.50 17.40 -6.87
N VAL A 37 -3.91 18.60 -6.80
CA VAL A 37 -2.77 18.91 -5.94
C VAL A 37 -3.04 18.60 -4.46
N PHE A 38 -4.30 18.69 -4.01
CA PHE A 38 -4.66 18.42 -2.61
C PHE A 38 -4.95 16.94 -2.35
N ILE A 39 -5.54 16.23 -3.33
CA ILE A 39 -6.04 14.87 -3.14
C ILE A 39 -4.97 13.80 -3.43
N VAL A 40 -4.10 14.07 -4.42
CA VAL A 40 -3.08 13.12 -4.89
C VAL A 40 -2.06 12.75 -3.81
N PRO A 41 -1.48 13.71 -3.04
CA PRO A 41 -0.57 13.37 -1.95
C PRO A 41 -1.24 12.50 -0.87
N LEU A 42 -2.53 12.75 -0.59
CA LEU A 42 -3.28 12.05 0.45
C LEU A 42 -3.48 10.57 0.08
N PHE A 43 -3.86 10.30 -1.16
CA PHE A 43 -3.98 8.93 -1.69
C PHE A 43 -2.62 8.24 -1.84
N PHE A 44 -1.57 8.98 -2.16
CA PHE A 44 -0.20 8.46 -2.18
C PHE A 44 0.23 7.95 -0.79
N PHE A 45 -0.01 8.74 0.25
CA PHE A 45 0.25 8.33 1.63
C PHE A 45 -0.58 7.11 2.04
N LEU A 46 -1.85 7.04 1.61
CA LEU A 46 -2.68 5.87 1.84
C LEU A 46 -2.10 4.61 1.16
N GLY A 47 -1.59 4.75 -0.07
CA GLY A 47 -0.91 3.66 -0.78
C GLY A 47 0.34 3.19 -0.04
N ILE A 48 1.18 4.11 0.45
CA ILE A 48 2.33 3.79 1.31
C ILE A 48 1.86 3.06 2.56
N LEU A 49 0.83 3.56 3.23
CA LEU A 49 0.27 2.91 4.40
C LEU A 49 -0.19 1.50 4.05
N LEU A 50 -0.91 1.25 2.97
CA LEU A 50 -1.34 -0.10 2.60
C LEU A 50 -0.18 -1.06 2.31
N VAL A 51 0.93 -0.57 1.74
CA VAL A 51 2.11 -1.40 1.43
C VAL A 51 2.95 -1.68 2.67
N PHE A 52 3.18 -0.66 3.50
CA PHE A 52 4.13 -0.70 4.61
C PHE A 52 3.48 -0.86 5.96
N TYR A 53 2.16 -0.69 6.07
CA TYR A 53 1.44 -1.03 7.29
C TYR A 53 1.63 -2.53 7.50
N PRO A 54 2.32 -2.94 8.58
CA PRO A 54 2.43 -4.34 8.89
C PRO A 54 0.99 -4.82 9.05
N SER A 55 0.57 -5.76 8.19
CA SER A 55 -0.64 -6.53 8.42
C SER A 55 -0.46 -7.15 9.80
N ARG A 56 -1.03 -6.50 10.82
CA ARG A 56 -0.91 -6.88 12.22
C ARG A 56 -1.80 -8.11 12.41
N GLU A 57 -1.38 -9.21 11.83
CA GLU A 57 -1.99 -10.49 12.01
C GLU A 57 -0.93 -11.58 11.98
N ASP A 58 0.11 -11.39 12.79
CA ASP A 58 0.79 -12.51 13.44
C ASP A 58 0.21 -12.62 14.86
N ARG A 59 -1.12 -12.82 14.99
CA ARG A 59 -1.74 -13.22 16.26
C ARG A 59 -1.60 -14.74 16.44
N ILE A 60 -0.47 -15.13 17.05
CA ILE A 60 -0.28 -16.13 18.14
C ILE A 60 -0.88 -17.57 17.97
N SER A 61 -0.08 -18.55 18.42
CA SER A 61 -0.34 -20.00 18.68
C SER A 61 -0.06 -20.90 17.46
N THR A 62 0.79 -21.93 17.46
CA THR A 62 1.22 -22.99 18.43
C THR A 62 2.37 -23.72 17.71
N ILE A 63 3.57 -24.02 18.23
CA ILE A 63 4.02 -25.12 19.11
C ILE A 63 5.57 -24.97 19.24
N PRO A 64 6.19 -25.05 20.42
CA PRO A 64 7.64 -25.30 20.54
C PRO A 64 7.86 -26.80 20.78
N SER A 65 8.33 -27.54 19.79
CA SER A 65 8.73 -28.96 19.97
C SER A 65 9.53 -29.41 18.75
N ASN A 66 10.77 -29.84 18.97
CA ASN A 66 11.68 -30.49 18.03
C ASN A 66 12.64 -29.59 17.23
N GLN A 67 13.68 -29.08 17.90
CA GLN A 67 15.05 -29.12 17.37
C GLN A 67 16.05 -29.32 18.52
N ALA A 68 15.81 -30.34 19.34
CA ALA A 68 16.74 -30.84 20.35
C ALA A 68 17.28 -32.24 20.00
N ASN A 69 17.38 -32.55 18.69
CA ASN A 69 17.85 -33.86 18.19
C ASN A 69 18.80 -33.68 17.00
N GLU A 70 19.89 -32.92 17.20
CA GLU A 70 21.11 -33.04 16.38
C GLU A 70 22.33 -33.07 17.33
N GLU A 71 22.30 -34.04 18.24
CA GLU A 71 23.51 -34.62 18.85
C GLU A 71 23.45 -36.13 18.57
N GLU A 72 24.01 -36.55 17.44
CA GLU A 72 24.63 -37.87 17.23
C GLU A 72 25.79 -37.74 16.23
#